data_AF-A0AA40I2K3-F1
#
_entry.id   AF-A0AA40I2K3-F1
#
_cell.length_a   1.000
_cell.length_b   1.000
_cell.length_c   1.000
_cell.angle_alpha   90.00
_cell.angle_beta   90.00
_cell.angle_gamma   90.00
#
_symmetry.space_group_name_H-M   'P 1'
#
loop_
_entity.id
_entity.type
_entity.pdbx_description
1 polymer ?
#
loop_
_entity_poly.entity_id
_entity_poly.type
_entity_poly.pdbx_seq_one_letter_code
_entity_poly.pdbx_strand_id
1 'polypeptide(L)'
;MRTPAVMTLGMVLAPCGLLLTLTSTLAPGWRLVKGFLDQPRDVVLYQGLWDMCREQSSRERECGQEDALGYFQAEPVLVARGLMVTSLAVTGLGLLLASLGVRCWEEEPHFALAGASGVALFAAGLLSLIPVSWYNHFLQDRAVLPAPASPVTVEVSYSLVLGYLGSCLLLLGGLSLALSFAPWCEECCRRRRKASRPGPRHPSISTVYVDWPQPALAPAIKYYSDGQHRPRPAEAGPAAAAKPKVGFPMPRPPPRTSYTNPVDVLDGETGAESQGASSRSTRPCQSSLPCDSDL
;
A
#
# COMPACT_ATOMS: atom_id res chain seq x y z
N MET A 1 -10.60 13.21 5.04
CA MET A 1 -9.41 12.47 4.56
C MET A 1 -9.48 12.41 3.04
N ARG A 2 -8.43 12.82 2.29
CA ARG A 2 -8.43 12.68 0.83
C ARG A 2 -8.05 11.24 0.50
N THR A 3 -8.91 10.50 -0.20
CA THR A 3 -8.55 9.20 -0.77
C THR A 3 -7.30 9.39 -1.65
N PRO A 4 -6.27 8.56 -1.52
CA PRO A 4 -5.07 8.69 -2.36
C PRO A 4 -5.47 8.50 -3.82
N ALA A 5 -5.00 9.38 -4.71
CA ALA A 5 -5.35 9.38 -6.13
C ALA A 5 -5.09 8.01 -6.81
N VAL A 6 -4.08 7.30 -6.33
CA VAL A 6 -3.69 5.95 -6.79
C VAL A 6 -4.79 4.90 -6.55
N MET A 7 -5.56 5.05 -5.47
CA MET A 7 -6.68 4.17 -5.14
C MET A 7 -7.89 4.47 -6.02
N THR A 8 -8.21 5.75 -6.24
CA THR A 8 -9.27 6.17 -7.16
C THR A 8 -9.00 5.70 -8.58
N LEU A 9 -7.73 5.80 -9.04
CA LEU A 9 -7.31 5.32 -10.34
C LEU A 9 -7.58 3.81 -10.49
N GLY A 10 -7.18 3.00 -9.51
CA GLY A 10 -7.39 1.55 -9.56
C GLY A 10 -8.87 1.16 -9.59
N MET A 11 -9.70 1.86 -8.83
CA MET A 11 -11.16 1.65 -8.80
C MET A 11 -11.85 1.97 -10.12
N VAL A 12 -11.29 2.86 -10.95
CA VAL A 12 -11.82 3.20 -12.28
C VAL A 12 -11.23 2.31 -13.37
N LEU A 13 -9.93 2.02 -13.32
CA LEU A 13 -9.27 1.20 -14.33
C LEU A 13 -9.72 -0.27 -14.29
N ALA A 14 -9.96 -0.83 -13.10
CA ALA A 14 -10.34 -2.23 -12.93
C ALA A 14 -11.68 -2.60 -13.62
N PRO A 15 -12.81 -1.88 -13.43
CA PRO A 15 -14.05 -2.18 -14.14
C PRO A 15 -13.95 -1.93 -15.65
N CYS A 16 -13.22 -0.90 -16.09
CA CYS A 16 -12.95 -0.69 -17.52
C CYS A 16 -12.17 -1.87 -18.12
N GLY A 17 -11.12 -2.34 -17.42
CA GLY A 17 -10.34 -3.51 -17.81
C GLY A 17 -11.18 -4.79 -17.87
N LEU A 18 -12.10 -4.98 -16.91
CA LEU A 18 -13.06 -6.09 -16.94
C LEU A 18 -13.93 -6.04 -18.20
N LEU A 19 -14.53 -4.88 -18.52
CA LEU A 19 -15.40 -4.73 -19.68
C LEU A 19 -14.65 -5.02 -20.99
N LEU A 20 -13.43 -4.49 -21.14
CA LEU A 20 -12.61 -4.74 -22.32
C LEU A 20 -12.18 -6.22 -22.44
N THR A 21 -11.82 -6.86 -21.33
CA THR A 21 -11.46 -8.28 -21.32
C THR A 21 -12.69 -9.17 -21.60
N LEU A 22 -13.86 -8.79 -21.09
CA LEU A 22 -15.12 -9.50 -21.31
C LEU A 22 -15.55 -9.41 -22.78
N THR A 23 -15.54 -8.20 -23.33
CA THR A 23 -15.82 -7.96 -24.75
C THR A 23 -14.81 -8.69 -25.63
N SER A 24 -13.53 -8.66 -25.30
CA SER A 24 -12.51 -9.43 -26.02
C SER A 24 -12.79 -10.94 -25.99
N THR A 25 -13.22 -11.46 -24.85
CA THR A 25 -13.49 -12.89 -24.69
C THR A 25 -14.73 -13.33 -25.47
N LEU A 26 -15.79 -12.53 -25.46
CA LEU A 26 -17.08 -12.87 -26.06
C LEU A 26 -17.19 -12.48 -27.54
N ALA A 27 -16.49 -11.45 -28.00
CA ALA A 27 -16.65 -10.94 -29.35
C ALA A 27 -16.03 -11.89 -30.40
N PRO A 28 -16.77 -12.18 -31.50
CA PRO A 28 -16.26 -12.95 -32.62
C PRO A 28 -15.34 -12.06 -33.47
N GLY A 29 -14.04 -12.08 -33.19
CA GLY A 29 -13.09 -11.26 -33.94
C GLY A 29 -11.71 -11.13 -33.32
N TRP A 30 -11.07 -12.23 -32.94
CA TRP A 30 -9.66 -12.25 -32.55
C TRP A 30 -8.73 -12.14 -33.75
N ARG A 31 -9.05 -12.88 -34.81
CA ARG A 31 -8.42 -12.73 -36.13
C ARG A 31 -9.47 -12.51 -37.21
N LEU A 32 -9.07 -11.81 -38.26
CA LEU A 32 -9.86 -11.67 -39.47
C LEU A 32 -9.13 -12.39 -40.62
N VAL A 33 -9.92 -13.00 -41.50
CA VAL A 33 -9.41 -13.76 -42.64
C VAL A 33 -10.11 -13.28 -43.90
N LYS A 34 -9.34 -12.87 -44.91
CA LYS A 34 -9.82 -12.26 -46.17
C LYS A 34 -9.07 -12.82 -47.38
N GLY A 35 -9.61 -12.57 -48.59
CA GLY A 35 -8.92 -12.91 -49.84
C GLY A 35 -9.15 -14.35 -50.31
N PHE A 36 -10.36 -14.87 -50.09
CA PHE A 36 -10.79 -16.16 -50.64
C PHE A 36 -10.87 -16.10 -52.18
N LEU A 37 -10.42 -17.16 -52.88
CA LEU A 37 -10.52 -17.25 -54.35
C LEU A 37 -11.90 -17.72 -54.82
N ASP A 38 -12.48 -18.70 -54.13
CA ASP A 38 -13.75 -19.32 -54.51
C ASP A 38 -14.98 -18.54 -54.00
N GLN A 39 -14.76 -17.34 -53.48
CA GLN A 39 -15.77 -16.54 -52.80
C GLN A 39 -15.70 -15.07 -53.20
N PRO A 40 -16.80 -14.30 -53.08
CA PRO A 40 -16.78 -12.88 -53.38
C PRO A 40 -15.71 -12.13 -52.56
N ARG A 41 -15.07 -11.13 -53.18
CA ARG A 41 -13.91 -10.42 -52.62
C ARG A 41 -14.23 -9.63 -51.35
N ASP A 42 -15.50 -9.31 -51.16
CA ASP A 42 -16.08 -8.64 -50.00
C ASP A 42 -16.36 -9.57 -48.82
N VAL A 43 -16.06 -10.88 -48.93
CA VAL A 43 -16.23 -11.79 -47.80
C VAL A 43 -15.07 -11.73 -46.82
N VAL A 44 -15.42 -11.53 -45.55
CA VAL A 44 -14.52 -11.51 -44.40
C VAL A 44 -14.98 -12.56 -43.40
N LEU A 45 -14.05 -13.38 -42.92
CA LEU A 45 -14.30 -14.34 -41.86
C LEU A 45 -13.68 -13.84 -40.55
N TYR A 46 -14.53 -13.53 -39.58
CA TYR A 46 -14.13 -13.17 -38.22
C TYR A 46 -14.13 -14.42 -37.35
N GLN A 47 -12.98 -14.72 -36.77
CA GLN A 47 -12.84 -15.89 -35.91
C GLN A 47 -12.61 -15.40 -34.48
N GLY A 48 -13.56 -15.70 -33.61
CA GLY A 48 -13.48 -15.44 -32.18
C GLY A 48 -12.89 -16.60 -31.42
N LEU A 49 -13.14 -16.57 -30.12
CA LEU A 49 -12.75 -17.64 -29.24
C LEU A 49 -13.86 -18.68 -29.09
N TRP A 50 -15.12 -18.27 -29.11
CA TRP A 50 -16.30 -19.15 -28.92
C TRP A 50 -17.11 -19.37 -30.18
N ASP A 51 -17.09 -18.38 -31.08
CA ASP A 51 -17.90 -18.37 -32.28
C ASP A 51 -17.11 -17.74 -33.44
N MET A 52 -17.56 -18.04 -34.65
CA MET A 52 -16.99 -17.57 -35.90
C MET A 52 -18.11 -17.03 -36.80
N CYS A 53 -17.91 -15.82 -37.30
CA CYS A 53 -18.87 -15.11 -38.12
C CYS A 53 -18.31 -14.81 -39.49
N ARG A 54 -19.13 -15.04 -40.51
CA ARG A 54 -18.86 -14.68 -41.90
C ARG A 54 -19.65 -13.42 -42.23
N GLU A 55 -18.96 -12.42 -42.76
CA GLU A 55 -19.57 -11.19 -43.26
C GLU A 55 -19.39 -11.12 -44.77
N GLN A 56 -20.49 -10.99 -45.52
CA GLN A 56 -20.49 -10.87 -46.97
C GLN A 56 -21.23 -9.60 -47.36
N SER A 57 -20.49 -8.54 -47.70
CA SER A 57 -21.02 -7.17 -47.76
C SER A 57 -21.53 -6.70 -46.38
N SER A 58 -21.36 -5.43 -46.01
CA SER A 58 -21.60 -4.95 -44.64
C SER A 58 -23.04 -5.11 -44.08
N ARG A 59 -23.94 -5.73 -44.86
CA ARG A 59 -25.33 -6.01 -44.51
C ARG A 59 -25.61 -7.47 -44.15
N GLU A 60 -24.79 -8.43 -44.57
CA GLU A 60 -25.03 -9.85 -44.28
C GLU A 60 -23.93 -10.37 -43.34
N ARG A 61 -24.31 -10.66 -42.09
CA ARG A 61 -23.43 -11.25 -41.07
C ARG A 61 -24.05 -12.52 -40.53
N GLU A 62 -23.45 -13.65 -40.87
CA GLU A 62 -23.86 -14.99 -40.46
C GLU A 62 -22.87 -15.53 -39.42
N CYS A 63 -23.31 -15.66 -38.17
CA CYS A 63 -22.52 -16.27 -37.08
C CYS A 63 -22.87 -17.76 -36.90
N GLY A 64 -22.01 -18.51 -36.20
CA GLY A 64 -22.18 -19.95 -36.03
C GLY A 64 -21.71 -20.79 -37.22
N GLN A 65 -20.67 -20.33 -37.93
CA GLN A 65 -20.11 -21.12 -39.04
C GLN A 65 -19.47 -22.41 -38.53
N GLU A 66 -19.52 -23.47 -39.33
CA GLU A 66 -18.91 -24.76 -38.98
C GLU A 66 -17.38 -24.69 -38.99
N ASP A 67 -16.75 -25.35 -38.01
CA ASP A 67 -15.29 -25.42 -37.89
C ASP A 67 -14.73 -26.56 -38.76
N ALA A 68 -14.65 -26.32 -40.07
CA ALA A 68 -14.11 -27.30 -41.01
C ALA A 68 -12.59 -27.54 -40.88
N LEU A 69 -11.85 -26.60 -40.28
CA LEU A 69 -10.39 -26.61 -40.20
C LEU A 69 -9.85 -26.99 -38.80
N GLY A 70 -10.73 -27.25 -37.84
CA GLY A 70 -10.35 -27.56 -36.46
C GLY A 70 -9.70 -26.38 -35.72
N TYR A 71 -10.07 -25.15 -36.07
CA TYR A 71 -9.56 -23.94 -35.43
C TYR A 71 -9.82 -23.91 -33.92
N PHE A 72 -10.99 -24.37 -33.46
CA PHE A 72 -11.31 -24.37 -32.03
C PHE A 72 -10.52 -25.43 -31.23
N GLN A 73 -9.95 -26.42 -31.92
CA GLN A 73 -9.09 -27.45 -31.32
C GLN A 73 -7.61 -27.02 -31.30
N ALA A 74 -7.26 -25.90 -31.93
CA ALA A 74 -5.90 -25.38 -31.91
C ALA A 74 -5.47 -25.04 -30.48
N GLU A 75 -4.25 -25.45 -30.11
CA GLU A 75 -3.71 -25.27 -28.76
C GLU A 75 -3.77 -23.80 -28.28
N PRO A 76 -3.41 -22.77 -29.08
CA PRO A 76 -3.50 -21.38 -28.64
C PRO A 76 -4.94 -20.94 -28.30
N VAL A 77 -5.93 -21.48 -29.01
CA VAL A 77 -7.35 -21.15 -28.80
C VAL A 77 -7.87 -21.79 -27.52
N LEU A 78 -7.54 -23.06 -27.27
CA LEU A 78 -7.92 -23.77 -26.05
C LEU A 78 -7.30 -23.12 -24.80
N VAL A 79 -6.00 -22.80 -24.86
CA VAL A 79 -5.30 -22.10 -23.78
C VAL A 79 -5.90 -20.70 -23.56
N ALA A 80 -6.18 -19.96 -24.63
CA ALA A 80 -6.83 -18.66 -24.53
C ALA A 80 -8.22 -18.73 -23.89
N ARG A 81 -9.04 -19.75 -24.19
CA ARG A 81 -10.34 -19.97 -23.52
C ARG A 81 -10.19 -20.10 -22.01
N GLY A 82 -9.30 -20.99 -21.57
CA GLY A 82 -9.07 -21.23 -20.15
C GLY A 82 -8.53 -19.98 -19.44
N LEU A 83 -7.51 -19.34 -20.01
CA LEU A 83 -6.85 -18.20 -19.39
C LEU A 83 -7.71 -16.93 -19.38
N MET A 84 -8.49 -16.66 -20.44
CA MET A 84 -9.41 -15.51 -20.45
C MET A 84 -10.56 -15.69 -19.46
N VAL A 85 -11.16 -16.88 -19.38
CA VAL A 85 -12.26 -17.14 -18.43
C VAL A 85 -11.76 -17.09 -16.99
N THR A 86 -10.60 -17.67 -16.70
CA THR A 86 -9.99 -17.60 -15.37
C THR A 86 -9.61 -16.16 -15.01
N SER A 87 -9.06 -15.39 -15.95
CA SER A 87 -8.83 -13.96 -15.76
C SER A 87 -10.12 -13.23 -15.39
N LEU A 88 -11.21 -13.41 -16.14
CA LEU A 88 -12.50 -12.77 -15.84
C LEU A 88 -13.02 -13.13 -14.45
N ALA A 89 -12.92 -14.39 -14.05
CA ALA A 89 -13.32 -14.84 -12.72
C ALA A 89 -12.47 -14.19 -11.61
N VAL A 90 -11.14 -14.14 -11.79
CA VAL A 90 -10.23 -13.50 -10.84
C VAL A 90 -10.44 -11.99 -10.80
N THR A 91 -10.70 -11.34 -11.93
CA THR A 91 -11.06 -9.91 -11.98
C THR A 91 -12.35 -9.65 -11.23
N GLY A 92 -13.39 -10.48 -11.41
CA GLY A 92 -14.64 -10.39 -10.67
C GLY A 92 -14.42 -10.51 -9.16
N LEU A 93 -13.66 -11.51 -8.72
CA LEU A 93 -13.30 -11.66 -7.31
C LEU A 93 -12.48 -10.47 -6.79
N GLY A 94 -11.54 -9.97 -7.57
CA GLY A 94 -10.74 -8.79 -7.26
C GLY A 94 -11.61 -7.54 -7.06
N LEU A 95 -12.59 -7.30 -7.94
CA LEU A 95 -13.53 -6.19 -7.81
C LEU A 95 -14.48 -6.34 -6.60
N LEU A 96 -14.89 -7.57 -6.27
CA LEU A 96 -15.66 -7.84 -5.05
C LEU A 96 -14.82 -7.51 -3.81
N LEU A 97 -13.56 -7.94 -3.76
CA LEU A 97 -12.64 -7.60 -2.67
C LEU A 97 -12.37 -6.09 -2.60
N ALA A 98 -12.23 -5.42 -3.74
CA ALA A 98 -12.04 -3.98 -3.81
C ALA A 98 -13.27 -3.24 -3.27
N SER A 99 -14.48 -3.62 -3.67
CA SER A 99 -15.71 -3.00 -3.17
C SER A 99 -15.93 -3.22 -1.67
N LEU A 100 -15.58 -4.39 -1.14
CA LEU A 100 -15.59 -4.66 0.30
C LEU A 100 -14.48 -3.91 1.05
N GLY A 101 -13.33 -3.67 0.42
CA GLY A 101 -12.21 -2.94 1.01
C GLY A 101 -12.46 -1.44 1.13
N VAL A 102 -13.27 -0.87 0.21
CA VAL A 102 -13.57 0.57 0.13
C VAL A 102 -14.88 0.93 0.82
N ARG A 103 -15.52 0.02 1.60
CA ARG A 103 -16.80 0.24 2.30
C ARG A 103 -17.04 1.71 2.64
N CYS A 104 -17.85 2.40 1.83
CA CYS A 104 -18.08 3.85 1.93
C CYS A 104 -18.78 4.30 3.23
N TRP A 105 -19.09 3.36 4.13
CA TRP A 105 -19.84 3.59 5.36
C TRP A 105 -19.01 3.40 6.64
N GLU A 106 -17.77 2.90 6.53
CA GLU A 106 -16.88 2.72 7.67
C GLU A 106 -15.76 3.78 7.62
N GLU A 107 -15.43 4.41 8.75
CA GLU A 107 -14.38 5.45 8.81
C GLU A 107 -12.97 4.91 8.55
N GLU A 108 -12.73 3.60 8.74
CA GLU A 108 -11.42 2.98 8.56
C GLU A 108 -11.42 1.96 7.40
N PRO A 109 -10.76 2.28 6.26
CA PRO A 109 -10.65 1.33 5.15
C PRO A 109 -9.77 0.14 5.52
N HIS A 110 -10.21 -1.07 5.16
CA HIS A 110 -9.42 -2.29 5.34
C HIS A 110 -8.33 -2.38 4.28
N PHE A 111 -7.21 -1.67 4.51
CA PHE A 111 -6.07 -1.60 3.58
C PHE A 111 -5.53 -2.98 3.16
N ALA A 112 -5.61 -3.99 4.03
CA ALA A 112 -5.23 -5.37 3.70
C ALA A 112 -6.12 -5.99 2.61
N LEU A 113 -7.44 -5.73 2.66
CA LEU A 113 -8.40 -6.21 1.66
C LEU A 113 -8.19 -5.47 0.33
N ALA A 114 -7.96 -4.16 0.37
CA ALA A 114 -7.65 -3.35 -0.80
C ALA A 114 -6.34 -3.81 -1.47
N GLY A 115 -5.29 -4.08 -0.69
CA GLY A 115 -4.03 -4.63 -1.20
C GLY A 115 -4.21 -6.02 -1.84
N ALA A 116 -4.94 -6.92 -1.17
CA ALA A 116 -5.25 -8.24 -1.71
C ALA A 116 -6.04 -8.15 -3.03
N SER A 117 -6.98 -7.21 -3.12
CA SER A 117 -7.73 -6.96 -4.36
C SER A 117 -6.82 -6.50 -5.50
N GLY A 118 -5.84 -5.63 -5.22
CA GLY A 118 -4.86 -5.17 -6.20
C GLY A 118 -3.98 -6.29 -6.74
N VAL A 119 -3.50 -7.18 -5.86
CA VAL A 119 -2.72 -8.37 -6.26
C VAL A 119 -3.56 -9.31 -7.13
N ALA A 120 -4.81 -9.55 -6.77
CA ALA A 120 -5.72 -10.38 -7.57
C ALA A 120 -5.98 -9.78 -8.95
N LEU A 121 -6.24 -8.47 -9.03
CA LEU A 121 -6.46 -7.75 -10.29
C LEU A 121 -5.20 -7.73 -11.17
N PHE A 122 -4.02 -7.57 -10.57
CA PHE A 122 -2.75 -7.65 -11.29
C PHE A 122 -2.51 -9.06 -11.85
N ALA A 123 -2.75 -10.10 -11.05
CA ALA A 123 -2.66 -11.48 -11.51
C ALA A 123 -3.67 -11.76 -12.65
N ALA A 124 -4.90 -11.25 -12.56
CA ALA A 124 -5.87 -11.35 -13.65
C ALA A 124 -5.36 -10.71 -14.93
N GLY A 125 -4.82 -9.48 -14.86
CA GLY A 125 -4.23 -8.80 -16.02
C GLY A 125 -3.09 -9.60 -16.68
N LEU A 126 -2.28 -10.32 -15.91
CA LEU A 126 -1.27 -11.24 -16.47
C LEU A 126 -1.91 -12.45 -17.14
N LEU A 127 -2.92 -13.05 -16.51
CA LEU A 127 -3.66 -14.20 -17.05
C LEU A 127 -4.35 -13.87 -18.38
N SER A 128 -4.82 -12.65 -18.60
CA SER A 128 -5.37 -12.23 -19.90
C SER A 128 -4.29 -11.79 -20.90
N LEU A 129 -3.16 -11.25 -20.46
CA LEU A 129 -2.09 -10.80 -21.37
C LEU A 129 -1.31 -11.97 -22.01
N ILE A 130 -1.06 -13.03 -21.24
CA ILE A 130 -0.35 -14.24 -21.70
C ILE A 130 -1.02 -14.86 -22.94
N PRO A 131 -2.33 -15.21 -22.95
CA PRO A 131 -2.96 -15.81 -24.11
C PRO A 131 -3.06 -14.84 -25.30
N VAL A 132 -3.28 -13.56 -25.05
CA VAL A 132 -3.35 -12.54 -26.12
C VAL A 132 -2.00 -12.40 -26.83
N SER A 133 -0.90 -12.33 -26.07
CA SER A 133 0.44 -12.23 -26.62
C SER A 133 0.88 -13.52 -27.34
N TRP A 134 0.60 -14.68 -26.74
CA TRP A 134 0.87 -15.98 -27.34
C TRP A 134 0.11 -16.18 -28.65
N TYR A 135 -1.20 -15.89 -28.66
CA TYR A 135 -2.02 -15.99 -29.86
C TYR A 135 -1.52 -15.05 -30.96
N ASN A 136 -1.15 -13.82 -30.62
CA ASN A 136 -0.61 -12.85 -31.58
C ASN A 136 0.74 -13.31 -32.16
N HIS A 137 1.58 -13.99 -31.36
CA HIS A 137 2.85 -14.54 -31.83
C HIS A 137 2.66 -15.61 -32.92
N PHE A 138 1.69 -16.52 -32.73
CA PHE A 138 1.40 -17.59 -33.69
C PHE A 138 0.41 -17.22 -34.80
N LEU A 139 -0.02 -15.95 -34.88
CA LEU A 139 -1.09 -15.52 -35.80
C LEU A 139 -0.81 -15.85 -37.28
N GLN A 140 0.46 -15.74 -37.70
CA GLN A 140 0.90 -16.02 -39.07
C GLN A 140 1.30 -17.49 -39.28
N ASP A 141 1.41 -18.28 -38.21
CA ASP A 141 1.82 -19.67 -38.27
C ASP A 141 0.62 -20.58 -38.55
N ARG A 142 0.55 -21.06 -39.79
CA ARG A 142 -0.56 -21.90 -40.28
C ARG A 142 -0.48 -23.34 -39.78
N ALA A 143 0.65 -23.79 -39.25
CA ALA A 143 0.79 -25.12 -38.67
C ALA A 143 0.14 -25.19 -37.28
N VAL A 144 0.22 -24.09 -36.52
CA VAL A 144 -0.34 -23.97 -35.18
C VAL A 144 -1.78 -23.46 -35.22
N LEU A 145 -2.06 -22.45 -36.05
CA LEU A 145 -3.39 -21.88 -36.22
C LEU A 145 -3.89 -22.17 -37.65
N PRO A 146 -4.70 -23.21 -37.85
CA PRO A 146 -5.09 -23.64 -39.20
C PRO A 146 -5.84 -22.52 -39.91
N ALA A 147 -5.46 -22.25 -41.15
CA ALA A 147 -6.06 -21.23 -41.99
C ALA A 147 -6.24 -21.78 -43.42
N PRO A 148 -7.22 -21.27 -44.19
CA PRO A 148 -7.41 -21.67 -45.57
C PRO A 148 -6.15 -21.46 -46.43
N ALA A 149 -6.02 -22.25 -47.49
CA ALA A 149 -4.88 -22.16 -48.41
C ALA A 149 -4.75 -20.76 -49.04
N SER A 150 -3.52 -20.40 -49.42
CA SER A 150 -3.23 -19.14 -50.13
C SER A 150 -4.15 -18.95 -51.35
N PRO A 151 -4.61 -17.72 -51.66
CA PRO A 151 -4.05 -16.41 -51.33
C PRO A 151 -4.65 -15.71 -50.10
N VAL A 152 -5.29 -16.46 -49.21
CA VAL A 152 -5.93 -15.91 -48.01
C VAL A 152 -4.93 -15.20 -47.08
N THR A 153 -5.30 -13.99 -46.65
CA THR A 153 -4.56 -13.16 -45.69
C THR A 153 -5.21 -13.23 -44.31
N VAL A 154 -4.37 -13.29 -43.27
CA VAL A 154 -4.79 -13.30 -41.86
C VAL A 154 -4.28 -12.02 -41.20
N GLU A 155 -5.18 -11.26 -40.60
CA GLU A 155 -4.86 -10.00 -39.91
C GLU A 155 -5.44 -10.00 -38.49
N VAL A 156 -4.87 -9.15 -37.63
CA VAL A 156 -5.36 -8.93 -36.26
C VAL A 156 -6.72 -8.23 -36.32
N SER A 157 -7.66 -8.67 -35.49
CA SER A 157 -8.98 -8.08 -35.41
C SER A 157 -9.20 -7.32 -34.09
N TYR A 158 -10.25 -6.51 -34.04
CA TYR A 158 -10.52 -5.55 -32.96
C TYR A 158 -10.57 -6.20 -31.57
N SER A 159 -11.09 -7.43 -31.46
CA SER A 159 -11.27 -8.11 -30.18
C SER A 159 -9.93 -8.36 -29.48
N LEU A 160 -8.89 -8.68 -30.25
CA LEU A 160 -7.55 -8.95 -29.71
C LEU A 160 -6.90 -7.68 -29.16
N VAL A 161 -7.13 -6.55 -29.84
CA VAL A 161 -6.68 -5.23 -29.38
C VAL A 161 -7.40 -4.82 -28.09
N LEU A 162 -8.71 -5.06 -27.99
CA LEU A 162 -9.47 -4.81 -26.75
C LEU A 162 -8.96 -5.68 -25.60
N GLY A 163 -8.60 -6.93 -25.85
CA GLY A 163 -8.01 -7.82 -24.83
C GLY A 163 -6.66 -7.32 -24.34
N TYR A 164 -5.81 -6.84 -25.24
CA TYR A 164 -4.53 -6.23 -24.89
C TYR A 164 -4.72 -4.96 -24.02
N LEU A 165 -5.60 -4.05 -24.45
CA LEU A 165 -5.94 -2.85 -23.70
C LEU A 165 -6.54 -3.19 -22.33
N GLY A 166 -7.48 -4.12 -22.28
CA GLY A 166 -8.10 -4.60 -21.04
C GLY A 166 -7.09 -5.16 -20.05
N SER A 167 -6.16 -5.97 -20.53
CA SER A 167 -5.06 -6.52 -19.73
C SER A 167 -4.16 -5.43 -19.14
N CYS A 168 -3.78 -4.44 -19.96
CA CYS A 168 -2.97 -3.30 -19.50
C CYS A 168 -3.71 -2.48 -18.43
N LEU A 169 -5.01 -2.22 -18.60
CA LEU A 169 -5.82 -1.51 -17.59
C LEU A 169 -5.91 -2.30 -16.28
N LEU A 170 -6.07 -3.63 -16.34
CA LEU A 170 -6.08 -4.50 -15.17
C LEU A 170 -4.72 -4.52 -14.46
N LEU A 171 -3.61 -4.56 -15.20
CA LEU A 171 -2.27 -4.49 -14.63
C LEU A 171 -2.01 -3.15 -13.93
N LEU A 172 -2.32 -2.04 -14.60
CA LEU A 172 -2.12 -0.71 -14.03
C LEU A 172 -3.05 -0.46 -12.84
N GLY A 173 -4.32 -0.86 -12.94
CA GLY A 173 -5.28 -0.72 -11.85
C GLY A 173 -4.95 -1.63 -10.66
N GLY A 174 -4.58 -2.88 -10.92
CA GLY A 174 -4.14 -3.82 -9.90
C GLY A 174 -2.87 -3.35 -9.19
N LEU A 175 -1.87 -2.88 -9.94
CA LEU A 175 -0.65 -2.31 -9.37
C LEU A 175 -0.94 -1.07 -8.53
N SER A 176 -1.81 -0.16 -8.99
CA SER A 176 -2.15 1.05 -8.24
C SER A 176 -2.86 0.72 -6.91
N LEU A 177 -3.81 -0.23 -6.93
CA LEU A 177 -4.46 -0.74 -5.72
C LEU A 177 -3.47 -1.48 -4.79
N ALA A 178 -2.56 -2.27 -5.34
CA ALA A 178 -1.54 -2.98 -4.57
C ALA A 178 -0.54 -2.01 -3.90
N LEU A 179 -0.11 -0.95 -4.59
CA LEU A 179 0.79 0.06 -4.02
C LEU A 179 0.14 0.88 -2.90
N SER A 180 -1.19 0.98 -2.89
CA SER A 180 -1.92 1.62 -1.79
C SER A 180 -1.77 0.87 -0.45
N PHE A 181 -1.32 -0.40 -0.47
CA PHE A 181 -1.02 -1.21 0.72
C PHE A 181 0.39 -0.98 1.29
N ALA A 182 1.36 -0.50 0.50
CA ALA A 182 2.74 -0.27 0.95
C ALA A 182 2.85 0.57 2.25
N PRO A 183 2.18 1.74 2.37
CA PRO A 183 2.24 2.53 3.61
C PRO A 183 1.55 1.84 4.81
N TRP A 184 0.50 1.05 4.57
CA TRP A 184 -0.14 0.25 5.63
C TRP A 184 0.74 -0.89 6.13
N CYS A 185 1.43 -1.56 5.20
CA CYS A 185 2.38 -2.62 5.50
C CYS A 185 3.54 -2.11 6.36
N GLU A 186 4.07 -0.92 6.05
CA GLU A 186 5.10 -0.28 6.86
C GLU A 186 4.62 0.03 8.28
N GLU A 187 3.42 0.60 8.46
CA GLU A 187 2.91 0.92 9.80
C GLU A 187 2.61 -0.34 10.62
N CYS A 188 2.06 -1.40 9.99
CA CYS A 188 1.87 -2.70 10.64
C CYS A 188 3.22 -3.34 11.05
N CYS A 189 4.22 -3.31 10.18
CA CYS A 189 5.57 -3.78 10.49
C CYS A 189 6.20 -2.95 11.62
N ARG A 190 5.99 -1.63 11.64
CA ARG A 190 6.48 -0.75 12.71
C ARG A 190 5.79 -1.04 14.04
N ARG A 191 4.48 -1.28 14.04
CA ARG A 191 3.73 -1.71 15.24
C ARG A 191 4.20 -3.05 15.76
N ARG A 192 4.44 -4.05 14.90
CA ARG A 192 5.02 -5.34 15.31
C ARG A 192 6.43 -5.19 15.88
N ARG A 193 7.30 -4.37 15.26
CA ARG A 193 8.64 -4.06 15.83
C ARG A 193 8.55 -3.37 17.19
N LYS A 194 7.59 -2.47 17.40
CA LYS A 194 7.35 -1.82 18.70
C LYS A 194 6.82 -2.80 19.75
N ALA A 195 5.91 -3.70 19.39
CA ALA A 195 5.36 -4.72 20.28
C ALA A 195 6.40 -5.79 20.67
N SER A 196 7.37 -6.08 19.77
CA SER A 196 8.47 -7.02 20.02
C SER A 196 9.62 -6.43 20.85
N ARG A 197 9.58 -5.14 21.24
CA ARG A 197 10.50 -4.64 22.26
C ARG A 197 10.01 -5.14 23.62
N PRO A 198 10.72 -6.07 24.30
CA PRO A 198 10.40 -6.34 25.70
C PRO A 198 10.51 -5.00 26.44
N GLY A 199 9.42 -4.56 27.05
CA GLY A 199 9.43 -3.37 27.90
C GLY A 199 10.54 -3.53 28.95
N PRO A 200 11.12 -2.42 29.46
CA PRO A 200 12.10 -2.51 30.53
C PRO A 200 11.48 -3.34 31.65
N ARG A 201 12.08 -4.50 31.94
CA ARG A 201 11.68 -5.33 33.06
C ARG A 201 11.86 -4.44 34.28
N HIS A 202 10.77 -3.94 34.85
CA HIS A 202 10.82 -3.37 36.18
C HIS A 202 11.42 -4.46 37.08
N PRO A 203 12.59 -4.23 37.72
CA PRO A 203 13.03 -5.16 38.74
C PRO A 203 11.92 -5.19 39.77
N SER A 204 11.34 -6.35 40.01
CA SER A 204 10.43 -6.54 41.12
C SER A 204 11.27 -6.37 42.39
N ILE A 205 11.38 -5.15 42.88
CA ILE A 205 11.76 -4.91 44.27
C ILE A 205 10.60 -5.49 45.08
N SER A 206 10.81 -6.73 45.54
CA SER A 206 10.07 -7.31 46.63
C SER A 206 10.37 -6.48 47.87
N THR A 207 9.50 -5.52 48.17
CA THR A 207 9.49 -4.86 49.48
C THR A 207 9.17 -5.92 50.52
N VAL A 208 10.20 -6.45 51.18
CA VAL A 208 10.06 -7.24 52.40
C VAL A 208 9.53 -6.28 53.46
N TYR A 209 8.30 -6.52 53.93
CA TYR A 209 7.74 -5.81 55.07
C TYR A 209 8.49 -6.31 56.31
N VAL A 210 9.39 -5.49 56.85
CA VAL A 210 9.98 -5.75 58.17
C VAL A 210 9.04 -5.14 59.19
N ASP A 211 8.32 -5.99 59.91
CA ASP A 211 7.44 -5.58 61.00
C ASP A 211 8.33 -5.23 62.20
N TRP A 212 8.39 -3.94 62.53
CA TRP A 212 9.19 -3.45 63.66
C TRP A 212 8.35 -3.51 64.94
N PRO A 213 8.83 -4.13 66.04
CA PRO A 213 8.10 -4.13 67.30
C PRO A 213 7.96 -2.69 67.83
N GLN A 214 6.74 -2.31 68.17
CA GLN A 214 6.41 -1.01 68.75
C GLN A 214 7.15 -0.82 70.08
N PRO A 215 7.89 0.29 70.28
CA PRO A 215 8.48 0.59 71.58
C PRO A 215 7.37 0.87 72.60
N ALA A 216 7.46 0.21 73.75
CA ALA A 216 6.55 0.43 74.86
C ALA A 216 6.57 1.91 75.29
N LEU A 217 5.40 2.54 75.34
CA LEU A 217 5.26 3.90 75.87
C LEU A 217 5.76 3.93 77.33
N ALA A 218 6.81 4.70 77.59
CA ALA A 218 7.21 5.04 78.94
C ALA A 218 6.14 5.93 79.59
N PRO A 219 5.80 5.73 80.88
CA PRO A 219 4.77 6.53 81.54
C PRO A 219 5.19 7.98 81.68
N ALA A 220 4.21 8.87 81.49
CA ALA A 220 4.35 10.32 81.61
C ALA A 220 4.80 10.72 83.03
N ILE A 221 5.96 11.35 83.13
CA ILE A 221 6.46 11.95 84.37
C ILE A 221 5.63 13.21 84.65
N LYS A 222 4.72 13.14 85.63
CA LYS A 222 4.05 14.31 86.21
C LYS A 222 4.98 14.97 87.22
N TYR A 223 5.50 16.16 86.90
CA TYR A 223 6.05 17.05 87.91
C TYR A 223 4.93 17.92 88.48
N TYR A 224 4.58 17.69 89.75
CA TYR A 224 3.95 18.71 90.59
C TYR A 224 5.07 19.43 91.33
N SER A 225 5.21 20.74 91.12
CA SER A 225 5.95 21.62 92.01
C SER A 225 4.93 22.54 92.67
N ASP A 226 4.73 22.28 93.96
CA ASP A 226 4.03 23.11 94.92
C ASP A 226 4.76 24.46 95.10
N GLY A 227 4.05 25.57 95.32
CA GLY A 227 4.68 26.86 95.65
C GLY A 227 3.98 28.16 95.22
N GLN A 228 2.91 28.50 95.93
CA GLN A 228 2.39 29.84 96.32
C GLN A 228 2.61 31.14 95.49
N HIS A 229 1.46 31.67 95.04
CA HIS A 229 0.95 33.04 94.83
C HIS A 229 1.84 34.31 94.90
N ARG A 230 1.68 35.17 93.87
CA ARG A 230 1.40 36.63 94.01
C ARG A 230 0.73 37.21 92.73
N PRO A 231 -0.21 38.18 92.82
CA PRO A 231 -0.92 38.71 91.66
C PRO A 231 -0.28 39.96 91.03
N ARG A 232 -0.79 40.28 89.84
CA ARG A 232 -0.39 41.21 88.76
C ARG A 232 -0.21 42.70 89.17
N PRO A 233 0.58 43.46 88.40
CA PRO A 233 0.10 44.76 87.92
C PRO A 233 0.19 44.92 86.40
N ALA A 234 -0.70 45.75 85.87
CA ALA A 234 -0.72 46.24 84.49
C ALA A 234 0.28 47.40 84.31
N GLU A 235 0.89 47.52 83.12
CA GLU A 235 0.89 48.73 82.25
C GLU A 235 2.07 48.76 81.25
N ALA A 236 1.76 49.34 80.08
CA ALA A 236 2.62 50.11 79.18
C ALA A 236 3.72 49.42 78.32
N GLY A 237 3.42 49.34 77.01
CA GLY A 237 4.27 49.92 75.95
C GLY A 237 5.44 49.10 75.39
N PRO A 238 5.90 49.40 74.15
CA PRO A 238 6.34 48.38 73.18
C PRO A 238 7.85 48.39 72.91
N ALA A 239 8.43 47.24 72.56
CA ALA A 239 9.63 47.17 71.72
C ALA A 239 9.90 45.74 71.21
N ALA A 240 10.40 45.69 69.98
CA ALA A 240 10.62 44.53 69.14
C ALA A 240 11.60 43.48 69.70
N ALA A 241 11.29 42.20 69.50
CA ALA A 241 12.29 41.15 69.38
C ALA A 241 11.75 40.02 68.47
N ALA A 242 12.21 40.03 67.21
CA ALA A 242 11.92 39.00 66.23
C ALA A 242 12.65 37.70 66.60
N LYS A 243 11.95 36.56 66.53
CA LYS A 243 12.52 35.22 66.69
C LYS A 243 13.45 34.91 65.49
N PRO A 244 14.67 34.37 65.69
CA PRO A 244 15.50 33.95 64.56
C PRO A 244 14.92 32.68 63.93
N LYS A 245 14.47 32.79 62.67
CA LYS A 245 14.20 31.64 61.78
C LYS A 245 15.54 31.15 61.23
N VAL A 246 16.02 30.02 61.72
CA VAL A 246 17.15 29.30 61.11
C VAL A 246 16.60 28.51 59.92
N GLY A 247 16.83 29.02 58.71
CA GLY A 247 16.56 28.31 57.46
C GLY A 247 17.81 28.39 56.59
N PHE A 248 18.36 27.23 56.23
CA PHE A 248 19.50 27.16 55.31
C PHE A 248 19.02 27.42 53.86
N PRO A 249 19.67 28.31 53.09
CA PRO A 249 19.34 28.51 51.69
C PRO A 249 19.77 27.29 50.87
N MET A 250 18.85 26.73 50.07
CA MET A 250 19.16 25.68 49.11
C MET A 250 19.60 26.32 47.77
N PRO A 251 20.74 25.94 47.17
CA PRO A 251 21.18 26.48 45.87
C PRO A 251 20.21 26.07 44.75
N ARG A 252 19.83 27.04 43.90
CA ARG A 252 19.06 26.76 42.67
C ARG A 252 19.95 26.05 41.64
N PRO A 253 19.47 25.02 40.93
CA PRO A 253 20.23 24.41 39.85
C PRO A 253 20.31 25.35 38.62
N PRO A 254 21.46 25.40 37.93
CA PRO A 254 21.59 26.19 36.70
C PRO A 254 20.79 25.57 35.53
N PRO A 255 20.39 26.39 34.54
CA PRO A 255 19.61 25.93 33.40
C PRO A 255 20.41 24.99 32.49
N ARG A 256 19.73 23.99 31.94
CA ARG A 256 20.29 22.98 31.02
C ARG A 256 20.94 23.63 29.80
N THR A 257 22.25 23.53 29.70
CA THR A 257 23.00 23.60 28.45
C THR A 257 23.53 22.21 28.09
N SER A 258 23.45 21.92 26.80
CA SER A 258 23.82 20.68 26.09
C SER A 258 25.06 19.96 26.63
N TYR A 259 24.90 18.68 26.96
CA TYR A 259 26.01 17.79 27.28
C TYR A 259 26.67 17.31 25.98
N THR A 260 27.89 17.76 25.73
CA THR A 260 28.82 17.22 24.73
C THR A 260 29.56 16.04 25.35
N ASN A 261 29.53 14.89 24.67
CA ASN A 261 30.24 13.67 25.05
C ASN A 261 31.73 13.82 24.69
N PRO A 262 32.69 13.68 25.63
CA PRO A 262 34.10 13.84 25.34
C PRO A 262 34.83 12.49 25.43
N VAL A 263 34.52 11.51 24.56
CA VAL A 263 35.46 10.40 24.29
C VAL A 263 35.19 9.82 22.91
N ASP A 264 36.07 10.13 21.96
CA ASP A 264 36.22 9.44 20.68
C ASP A 264 36.80 8.04 20.95
N VAL A 265 36.12 7.00 20.48
CA VAL A 265 36.58 5.61 20.51
C VAL A 265 36.72 5.14 19.08
N LEU A 266 37.68 5.68 18.33
CA LEU A 266 38.22 5.09 17.10
C LEU A 266 39.56 5.75 16.76
N ASP A 267 40.64 5.35 17.45
CA ASP A 267 42.01 5.58 16.99
C ASP A 267 42.78 4.27 17.06
N GLY A 268 43.06 3.68 15.89
CA GLY A 268 43.90 2.50 15.79
C GLY A 268 43.70 1.67 14.52
N GLU A 269 44.02 2.21 13.34
CA GLU A 269 44.88 1.51 12.38
C GLU A 269 45.36 2.43 11.27
N THR A 270 46.65 2.32 10.98
CA THR A 270 47.44 3.17 10.09
C THR A 270 47.56 2.56 8.70
N GLY A 271 47.40 3.39 7.66
CA GLY A 271 48.18 3.32 6.41
C GLY A 271 47.66 2.44 5.28
N ALA A 272 47.12 3.08 4.23
CA ALA A 272 47.66 3.06 2.85
C ALA A 272 46.75 3.87 1.90
N GLU A 273 47.37 4.84 1.19
CA GLU A 273 47.17 5.28 -0.20
C GLU A 273 45.76 5.19 -0.84
N SER A 274 45.24 6.12 -1.66
CA SER A 274 45.65 7.38 -2.26
C SER A 274 44.46 7.85 -3.13
N GLN A 275 44.42 9.15 -3.48
CA GLN A 275 43.57 9.79 -4.51
C GLN A 275 42.06 9.93 -4.16
N GLY A 276 41.39 11.07 -4.29
CA GLY A 276 41.71 12.36 -4.90
C GLY A 276 40.38 13.07 -5.23
N ALA A 277 40.38 14.41 -5.12
CA ALA A 277 39.37 15.36 -5.63
C ALA A 277 38.02 15.42 -4.88
N SER A 278 37.81 16.41 -4.00
CA SER A 278 37.37 17.81 -4.27
C SER A 278 35.88 17.91 -4.61
N SER A 279 35.08 18.87 -4.16
CA SER A 279 35.22 20.00 -3.23
C SER A 279 33.83 20.66 -3.16
N ARG A 280 33.50 21.19 -1.97
CA ARG A 280 32.68 22.39 -1.68
C ARG A 280 31.18 22.37 -2.01
N SER A 281 30.30 22.51 -1.00
CA SER A 281 29.95 23.78 -0.29
C SER A 281 29.12 24.69 -1.22
N THR A 282 27.93 25.23 -0.91
CA THR A 282 27.37 25.71 0.35
C THR A 282 25.88 26.05 0.11
N ARG A 283 25.02 25.80 1.09
CA ARG A 283 23.69 26.43 1.30
C ARG A 283 23.88 27.95 1.63
N PRO A 284 22.86 28.84 1.63
CA PRO A 284 21.54 28.61 2.24
C PRO A 284 20.30 29.31 1.63
N CYS A 285 19.16 28.95 2.24
CA CYS A 285 17.79 29.41 2.02
C CYS A 285 17.58 30.93 2.17
N GLN A 286 16.66 31.48 1.39
CA GLN A 286 15.77 32.57 1.79
C GLN A 286 14.37 32.35 1.22
N SER A 287 13.40 32.64 2.08
CA SER A 287 11.95 32.56 1.90
C SER A 287 11.39 33.89 1.39
N SER A 288 10.54 33.87 0.36
CA SER A 288 9.43 34.82 0.18
C SER A 288 8.58 34.45 -1.05
N LEU A 289 7.28 34.22 -0.82
CA LEU A 289 6.22 34.39 -1.82
C LEU A 289 6.05 35.90 -2.08
N PRO A 290 5.50 36.29 -3.25
CA PRO A 290 4.06 36.54 -3.30
C PRO A 290 3.37 36.01 -4.57
N CYS A 291 2.05 35.86 -4.47
CA CYS A 291 1.13 35.77 -5.60
C CYS A 291 1.01 37.16 -6.25
N ASP A 292 1.03 37.28 -7.58
CA ASP A 292 -0.05 37.92 -8.36
C ASP A 292 0.19 37.88 -9.89
N SER A 293 -0.94 37.76 -10.59
CA SER A 293 -1.32 38.34 -11.90
C SER A 293 -0.65 37.92 -13.24
N ASP A 294 -1.56 37.46 -14.13
CA ASP A 294 -1.72 37.80 -15.55
C ASP A 294 -0.56 37.54 -16.54
N LEU A 295 -0.70 36.45 -17.31
CA LEU A 295 -0.74 36.46 -18.79
C LEU A 295 -1.30 35.13 -19.34
#